data_AF-A0AAW1KRF0-F1
#
_entry.id   AF-A0AAW1KRF0-F1
#
_cell.length_a   1.000
_cell.length_b   1.000
_cell.length_c   1.000
_cell.angle_alpha   90.00
_cell.angle_beta   90.00
_cell.angle_gamma   90.00
#
_symmetry.space_group_name_H-M   'P 1'
#
loop_
_entity.id
_entity.type
_entity.pdbx_description
1 polymer ?
#
loop_
_entity_poly.entity_id
_entity_poly.type
_entity_poly.pdbx_seq_one_letter_code
_entity_poly.pdbx_strand_id
1 'polypeptide(L)'
;MSQNTDKEILWNLECQVCTEYLSRPIYMCHSGHNICSQCKIKLSSCPSCKAAFTTTRNYALESPALLFSYLCLFTRYGTTTRNYALESPALLFSYLCLFTRYGSELVQSKEGLKDHVKICPNRTRQCSFCQKDSSWKGPVNELREHLMADHVTFLLSNGEEVEIIFLS
;
A
#
# COMPACT_ATOMS: atom_id res chain seq x y z
N MET A 1 7.29 12.11 21.52
CA MET A 1 7.84 12.85 20.36
C MET A 1 8.10 11.92 19.16
N SER A 2 7.24 10.95 18.82
CA SER A 2 7.57 9.91 17.82
C SER A 2 6.59 9.77 16.64
N GLN A 3 5.66 10.69 16.43
CA GLN A 3 4.61 10.49 15.42
C GLN A 3 5.03 10.80 13.96
N ASN A 4 6.22 11.37 13.73
CA ASN A 4 6.66 11.76 12.38
C ASN A 4 7.57 10.72 11.71
N THR A 5 8.39 10.00 12.48
CA THR A 5 9.35 9.00 11.98
C THR A 5 8.66 7.82 11.29
N ASP A 6 7.49 7.42 11.77
CA ASP A 6 6.76 6.25 11.29
C ASP A 6 6.22 6.45 9.86
N LYS A 7 5.76 7.66 9.55
CA LYS A 7 5.26 8.02 8.21
C LYS A 7 6.40 8.12 7.19
N GLU A 8 7.54 8.66 7.58
CA GLU A 8 8.73 8.74 6.72
C GLU A 8 9.32 7.37 6.42
N ILE A 9 9.32 6.46 7.41
CA ILE A 9 9.74 5.06 7.21
C ILE A 9 8.84 4.36 6.19
N LEU A 10 7.51 4.54 6.30
CA LEU A 10 6.55 3.98 5.36
C LEU A 10 6.73 4.51 3.94
N TRP A 11 6.95 5.82 3.79
CA TRP A 11 7.19 6.45 2.49
C TRP A 11 8.43 5.88 1.79
N ASN A 12 9.50 5.64 2.55
CA ASN A 12 10.72 5.02 2.02
C ASN A 12 10.54 3.57 1.58
N LEU A 13 9.44 2.93 1.99
CA LEU A 13 9.05 1.57 1.62
C LEU A 13 8.03 1.53 0.47
N GLU A 14 7.73 2.66 -0.17
CA GLU A 14 6.87 2.72 -1.36
C GLU A 14 7.70 2.87 -2.63
N CYS A 15 7.26 2.18 -3.69
CA CYS A 15 7.84 2.38 -5.01
C CYS A 15 7.47 3.76 -5.56
N GLN A 16 8.47 4.57 -5.92
CA GLN A 16 8.26 5.92 -6.47
C GLN A 16 7.65 5.95 -7.88
N VAL A 17 7.19 4.80 -8.40
CA VAL A 17 6.60 4.66 -9.73
C VAL A 17 5.17 4.16 -9.62
N CYS A 18 4.96 3.02 -8.98
CA CYS A 18 3.61 2.44 -8.85
C CYS A 18 2.97 2.69 -7.48
N THR A 19 3.69 3.30 -6.52
CA THR A 19 3.24 3.56 -5.14
C THR A 19 2.84 2.33 -4.32
N GLU A 20 3.06 1.12 -4.85
CA GLU A 20 2.91 -0.11 -4.07
C GLU A 20 4.12 -0.30 -3.15
N TYR A 21 3.89 -0.98 -2.03
CA TYR A 21 4.95 -1.33 -1.08
C TYR A 21 6.04 -2.17 -1.72
N LEU A 22 7.28 -1.82 -1.43
CA LEU A 22 8.47 -2.46 -1.93
C LEU A 22 8.61 -3.86 -1.33
N SER A 23 8.95 -4.81 -2.18
CA SER A 23 9.35 -6.15 -1.81
C SER A 23 10.73 -6.46 -2.40
N ARG A 24 11.44 -7.42 -1.81
CA ARG A 24 12.74 -7.84 -2.32
C ARG A 24 12.61 -8.39 -3.74
N PRO A 25 13.55 -8.10 -4.66
CA PRO A 25 14.68 -7.17 -4.53
C PRO A 25 14.27 -5.69 -4.67
N ILE A 26 14.82 -4.83 -3.81
CA ILE A 26 14.60 -3.38 -3.86
C ILE A 26 15.75 -2.71 -4.60
N TYR A 27 15.43 -1.92 -5.63
CA TYR A 27 16.40 -1.18 -6.43
C TYR A 27 16.41 0.29 -6.04
N MET A 28 17.58 0.90 -6.07
CA MET A 28 17.79 2.30 -5.68
C MET A 28 18.51 3.04 -6.80
N CYS A 29 18.19 4.32 -7.00
CA CYS A 29 19.02 5.19 -7.85
C CYS A 29 20.15 5.86 -7.06
N HIS A 30 21.12 6.46 -7.74
CA HIS A 30 22.24 7.14 -7.06
C HIS A 30 21.79 8.31 -6.16
N SER A 31 20.58 8.84 -6.36
CA SER A 31 19.97 9.87 -5.51
C SER A 31 19.12 9.31 -4.36
N GLY A 32 19.00 7.98 -4.22
CA GLY A 32 18.28 7.34 -3.11
C GLY A 32 16.82 6.95 -3.34
N HIS A 33 16.24 7.19 -4.53
CA HIS A 33 14.86 6.78 -4.82
C HIS A 33 14.75 5.27 -5.00
N ASN A 34 13.82 4.65 -4.25
CA ASN A 34 13.61 3.21 -4.25
C ASN A 34 12.46 2.80 -5.19
N ILE A 35 12.66 1.72 -5.94
CA ILE A 35 11.67 1.16 -6.85
C ILE A 35 11.61 -0.37 -6.76
N CYS A 36 10.45 -0.94 -7.10
CA CYS A 36 10.25 -2.39 -7.12
C CYS A 36 10.83 -3.02 -8.40
N SER A 37 11.00 -4.34 -8.37
CA SER A 37 11.49 -5.13 -9.50
C SER A 37 10.64 -4.95 -10.77
N GLN A 38 9.31 -4.92 -10.62
CA GLN A 38 8.36 -4.79 -11.73
C GLN A 38 8.47 -3.44 -12.45
N CYS A 39 8.82 -2.38 -11.73
CA CYS A 39 9.08 -1.07 -12.33
C CYS A 39 10.50 -0.99 -12.89
N LYS A 40 11.50 -1.60 -12.23
CA LYS A 40 12.90 -1.55 -12.66
C LYS A 40 13.12 -2.16 -14.03
N ILE A 41 12.40 -3.23 -14.39
CA ILE A 41 12.52 -3.85 -15.72
C ILE A 41 12.05 -2.93 -16.86
N LYS A 42 11.17 -1.96 -16.56
CA LYS A 42 10.61 -1.01 -17.54
C LYS A 42 11.45 0.27 -17.66
N LEU A 43 12.48 0.44 -16.83
CA LEU A 43 13.16 1.73 -16.63
C LEU A 43 14.68 1.59 -16.71
N SER A 44 15.30 2.42 -17.57
CA SER A 44 16.75 2.57 -17.67
C SER A 44 17.34 3.57 -16.67
N SER A 45 16.57 4.59 -16.29
CA SER A 45 16.94 5.62 -15.31
C SER A 45 15.79 5.96 -14.36
N CYS A 46 16.09 6.61 -13.23
CA CYS A 46 15.09 7.06 -12.28
C CYS A 46 14.11 8.04 -12.94
N PRO A 47 12.79 7.82 -12.87
CA PRO A 47 11.82 8.75 -13.47
C PRO A 47 11.78 10.09 -12.73
N SER A 48 11.99 10.08 -11.41
CA SER A 48 11.91 11.24 -10.53
C SER A 48 13.11 12.18 -10.66
N CYS A 49 14.34 11.66 -10.70
CA CYS A 49 15.56 12.48 -10.71
C CYS A 49 16.50 12.24 -11.90
N LYS A 50 16.15 11.36 -12.84
CA LYS A 50 16.95 10.97 -14.02
C LYS A 50 18.29 10.30 -13.71
N ALA A 51 18.67 10.14 -12.44
CA ALA A 51 19.88 9.41 -12.06
C ALA A 51 19.84 7.93 -12.47
N ALA A 52 21.02 7.37 -12.76
CA ALA A 52 21.17 5.95 -13.02
C ALA A 52 20.80 5.11 -11.79
N PHE A 53 20.44 3.84 -12.01
CA PHE A 53 20.25 2.88 -10.91
C PHE A 53 21.59 2.34 -10.41
N THR A 54 21.68 2.08 -9.11
CA THR A 54 22.84 1.42 -8.52
C THR A 54 22.86 -0.06 -8.93
N THR A 55 24.05 -0.65 -8.95
CA THR A 55 24.22 -2.10 -9.15
C THR A 55 23.95 -2.90 -7.87
N THR A 56 23.98 -2.24 -6.72
CA THR A 56 23.73 -2.81 -5.39
C THR A 56 22.26 -2.70 -4.98
N ARG A 57 21.77 -3.73 -4.30
CA ARG A 57 20.43 -3.77 -3.69
C ARG A 57 20.45 -3.07 -2.33
N ASN A 58 19.31 -2.49 -1.93
CA ASN A 58 19.19 -1.78 -0.65
C ASN A 58 18.83 -2.73 0.50
N TYR A 59 19.78 -3.54 0.98
CA TYR A 59 19.55 -4.51 2.06
C TYR A 59 19.01 -3.89 3.35
N ALA A 60 19.35 -2.63 3.64
CA ALA A 60 18.86 -1.92 4.82
C ALA A 60 17.35 -1.69 4.76
N LEU A 61 16.79 -1.43 3.57
CA LEU A 61 15.34 -1.36 3.38
C LEU A 61 14.70 -2.73 3.14
N GLU A 62 15.44 -3.73 2.67
CA GLU A 62 14.90 -5.08 2.47
C GLU A 62 14.43 -5.74 3.79
N SER A 63 15.09 -5.47 4.92
CA SER A 63 14.70 -6.00 6.25
C SER A 63 13.38 -5.43 6.78
N PRO A 64 13.17 -4.11 6.88
CA PRO A 64 11.87 -3.54 7.23
C PRO A 64 10.82 -3.76 6.13
N ALA A 65 11.20 -3.78 4.85
CA ALA A 65 10.29 -4.15 3.76
C ALA A 65 9.77 -5.59 3.92
N LEU A 66 10.59 -6.53 4.42
CA LEU A 66 10.13 -7.89 4.75
C LEU A 66 9.12 -7.88 5.89
N LEU A 67 9.29 -7.04 6.89
CA LEU A 67 8.36 -6.89 8.00
C LEU A 67 7.00 -6.33 7.53
N PHE A 68 7.01 -5.32 6.65
CA PHE A 68 5.80 -4.79 6.02
C PHE A 68 5.19 -5.74 4.99
N SER A 69 6.02 -6.43 4.21
CA SER A 69 5.59 -7.48 3.27
C SER A 69 4.95 -8.64 4.02
N TYR A 70 5.41 -8.97 5.23
CA TYR A 70 4.78 -9.98 6.08
C TYR A 70 3.36 -9.55 6.43
N LEU A 71 3.14 -8.31 6.90
CA LEU A 71 1.79 -7.77 7.14
C LEU A 71 0.92 -7.80 5.86
N CYS A 72 1.51 -7.46 4.70
CA CYS A 72 0.85 -7.44 3.38
C CYS A 72 0.51 -8.84 2.83
N LEU A 73 1.39 -9.82 3.03
CA LEU A 73 1.19 -11.21 2.59
C LEU A 73 0.06 -11.86 3.39
N PHE A 74 -0.05 -11.65 4.71
CA PHE A 74 -1.21 -12.16 5.47
C PHE A 74 -2.55 -11.55 5.04
N THR A 75 -2.54 -10.35 4.46
CA THR A 75 -3.75 -9.63 4.09
C THR A 75 -4.28 -9.96 2.71
N ARG A 76 -3.39 -9.98 1.70
CA ARG A 76 -3.82 -10.04 0.29
C ARG A 76 -4.07 -11.46 -0.20
N TYR A 77 -3.40 -12.44 0.39
CA TYR A 77 -3.51 -13.84 0.00
C TYR A 77 -3.25 -14.63 1.27
N GLY A 78 -4.18 -15.42 1.79
CA GLY A 78 -3.91 -16.29 2.95
C GLY A 78 -2.84 -17.36 2.65
N THR A 79 -1.63 -16.97 2.26
CA THR A 79 -0.54 -17.87 1.92
C THR A 79 0.04 -18.41 3.21
N THR A 80 0.23 -19.72 3.20
CA THR A 80 0.75 -20.54 4.29
C THR A 80 2.26 -20.45 4.47
N THR A 81 2.95 -19.49 3.82
CA THR A 81 4.41 -19.37 3.90
C THR A 81 4.82 -18.84 5.28
N ARG A 82 5.00 -19.78 6.21
CA ARG A 82 5.60 -19.56 7.53
C ARG A 82 7.04 -19.09 7.37
N ASN A 83 7.31 -17.86 7.79
CA ASN A 83 8.68 -17.35 7.92
C ASN A 83 9.10 -17.40 9.40
N TYR A 84 9.66 -18.52 9.82
CA TYR A 84 10.10 -18.78 11.20
C TYR A 84 11.06 -17.73 11.77
N ALA A 85 11.86 -17.07 10.93
CA ALA A 85 12.81 -16.05 11.37
C ALA A 85 12.11 -14.75 11.85
N LEU A 86 10.89 -14.49 11.38
CA LEU A 86 10.11 -13.32 11.79
C LEU A 86 9.02 -13.67 12.83
N GLU A 87 8.79 -14.96 13.13
CA GLU A 87 7.76 -15.35 14.12
C GLU A 87 8.10 -14.89 15.53
N SER A 88 9.37 -14.96 15.95
CA SER A 88 9.77 -14.58 17.31
C SER A 88 9.72 -13.07 17.58
N PRO A 89 10.20 -12.18 16.69
CA PRO A 89 9.99 -10.74 16.85
C PRO A 89 8.52 -10.34 16.67
N ALA A 90 7.78 -10.96 15.75
CA ALA A 90 6.41 -10.54 15.41
C ALA A 90 5.39 -10.62 16.55
N LEU A 91 5.68 -11.41 17.59
CA LEU A 91 4.82 -11.57 18.75
C LEU A 91 5.06 -10.49 19.84
N LEU A 92 6.18 -9.76 19.76
CA LEU A 92 6.59 -8.80 20.80
C LEU A 92 6.46 -7.33 20.36
N PHE A 93 6.26 -7.06 19.06
CA PHE A 93 6.17 -5.70 18.53
C PHE A 93 4.75 -5.32 18.16
N SER A 94 4.47 -4.03 18.34
CA SER A 94 3.29 -3.39 17.75
C SER A 94 3.65 -2.82 16.39
N TYR A 95 2.69 -2.89 15.46
CA TYR A 95 2.85 -2.59 14.04
C TYR A 95 1.84 -1.53 13.60
N LEU A 96 2.24 -0.73 12.63
CA LEU A 96 1.39 0.26 11.97
C LEU A 96 0.42 -0.41 11.00
N CYS A 97 -0.77 0.16 10.86
CA CYS A 97 -1.72 -0.25 9.84
C CYS A 97 -1.18 -0.05 8.41
N LEU A 98 -1.49 -0.98 7.50
CA LEU A 98 -1.15 -0.89 6.08
C LEU A 98 -1.77 0.36 5.40
N PHE A 99 -2.82 0.94 5.99
CA PHE A 99 -3.51 2.11 5.45
C PHE A 99 -3.13 3.40 6.19
N THR A 100 -2.01 3.45 6.91
CA THR A 100 -1.54 4.66 7.59
C THR A 100 -1.32 5.84 6.64
N ARG A 101 -0.89 5.59 5.39
CA ARG A 101 -0.78 6.63 4.35
C ARG A 101 -2.11 7.29 4.00
N TYR A 102 -3.21 6.57 4.21
CA TYR A 102 -4.58 7.04 3.97
C TYR A 102 -5.27 7.51 5.26
N GLY A 103 -4.51 7.71 6.34
CA GLY A 103 -5.00 8.27 7.61
C GLY A 103 -5.31 7.25 8.70
N SER A 104 -4.98 5.97 8.54
CA SER A 104 -5.16 5.01 9.63
C SER A 104 -4.10 5.20 10.73
N GLU A 105 -4.55 5.55 11.93
CA GLU A 105 -3.68 5.74 13.11
C GLU A 105 -3.55 4.47 13.96
N LEU A 106 -4.08 3.33 13.49
CA LEU A 106 -4.07 2.10 14.28
C LEU A 106 -2.66 1.53 14.40
N VAL A 107 -2.26 1.27 15.65
CA VAL A 107 -1.07 0.50 16.01
C VAL A 107 -1.53 -0.74 16.78
N GLN A 108 -1.18 -1.94 16.30
CA GLN A 108 -1.58 -3.21 16.94
C GLN A 108 -0.55 -4.32 16.73
N SER A 109 -0.64 -5.42 17.50
CA SER A 109 0.06 -6.66 17.20
C SER A 109 -0.34 -7.22 15.84
N LYS A 110 0.46 -8.17 15.38
CA LYS A 110 0.23 -8.92 14.15
C LYS A 110 -1.19 -9.52 14.09
N GLU A 111 -1.65 -10.13 15.18
CA GLU A 111 -2.96 -10.76 15.27
C GLU A 111 -4.09 -9.73 15.14
N GLY A 112 -3.99 -8.59 15.81
CA GLY A 112 -5.01 -7.54 15.71
C GLY A 112 -5.06 -6.88 14.33
N LEU A 113 -3.91 -6.70 13.67
CA LEU A 113 -3.89 -6.13 12.32
C LEU A 113 -4.49 -7.04 11.26
N LYS A 114 -4.38 -8.37 11.42
CA LYS A 114 -4.85 -9.37 10.45
C LYS A 114 -6.35 -9.25 10.14
N ASP A 115 -7.16 -8.99 11.16
CA ASP A 115 -8.60 -8.81 10.99
C ASP A 115 -8.95 -7.35 10.71
N HIS A 116 -8.24 -6.40 11.30
CA HIS A 116 -8.47 -4.96 11.12
C HIS A 116 -8.46 -4.51 9.66
N VAL A 117 -7.40 -4.82 8.93
CA VAL A 117 -7.20 -4.50 7.51
C VAL A 117 -8.39 -4.80 6.59
N LYS A 118 -9.18 -5.84 6.88
CA LYS A 118 -10.39 -6.17 6.11
C LYS A 118 -11.51 -5.16 6.33
N ILE A 119 -11.60 -4.64 7.55
CA ILE A 119 -12.63 -3.70 8.02
C ILE A 119 -12.11 -2.27 8.18
N CYS A 120 -10.84 -2.02 7.83
CA CYS A 120 -10.21 -0.71 8.02
C CYS A 120 -11.02 0.37 7.30
N PRO A 121 -11.37 1.48 7.96
CA PRO A 121 -12.07 2.60 7.33
C PRO A 121 -11.27 3.22 6.18
N ASN A 122 -9.95 3.26 6.32
CA ASN A 122 -9.02 3.81 5.33
C ASN A 122 -8.57 2.77 4.28
N ARG A 123 -9.20 1.59 4.22
CA ARG A 123 -8.86 0.57 3.23
C ARG A 123 -9.08 1.09 1.82
N THR A 124 -8.24 0.68 0.88
CA THR A 124 -8.43 1.05 -0.53
C THR A 124 -9.38 0.11 -1.25
N ARG A 125 -10.23 0.63 -2.14
CA ARG A 125 -11.02 -0.17 -3.09
C ARG A 125 -10.78 0.33 -4.52
N GLN A 126 -10.82 -0.60 -5.47
CA GLN A 126 -10.83 -0.28 -6.89
C GLN A 126 -12.27 0.05 -7.31
N CYS A 127 -12.46 1.09 -8.11
CA CYS A 127 -13.77 1.41 -8.66
C CYS A 127 -14.17 0.36 -9.71
N SER A 128 -15.39 -0.17 -9.60
CA SER A 128 -15.93 -1.16 -10.54
C SER A 128 -16.47 -0.55 -11.84
N PHE A 129 -16.71 0.76 -11.87
CA PHE A 129 -17.27 1.48 -13.03
C PHE A 129 -16.20 2.08 -13.95
N CYS A 130 -14.99 2.21 -13.41
CA CYS A 130 -13.80 2.64 -14.11
C CYS A 130 -13.43 1.63 -15.23
N GLN A 131 -13.35 2.11 -16.48
CA GLN A 131 -12.85 1.29 -17.60
C GLN A 131 -11.33 1.05 -17.46
N LYS A 132 -10.79 0.09 -18.21
CA LYS A 132 -9.40 -0.40 -18.10
C LYS A 132 -8.31 0.69 -18.10
N ASP A 133 -8.58 1.86 -18.69
CA ASP A 133 -7.60 2.95 -18.81
C ASP A 133 -7.68 4.00 -17.67
N SER A 134 -8.76 4.02 -16.89
CA SER A 134 -8.83 4.79 -15.63
C SER A 134 -8.89 3.80 -14.48
N SER A 135 -7.81 3.63 -13.73
CA SER A 135 -7.71 2.62 -12.66
C SER A 135 -7.82 3.28 -11.29
N TRP A 136 -8.92 4.01 -11.05
CA TRP A 136 -9.11 4.63 -9.74
C TRP A 136 -9.10 3.55 -8.65
N LYS A 137 -8.17 3.73 -7.71
CA LYS A 137 -7.96 2.90 -6.53
C LYS A 137 -7.59 3.84 -5.41
N GLY A 138 -8.53 4.09 -4.51
CA GLY A 138 -8.37 5.03 -3.40
C GLY A 138 -9.02 4.51 -2.12
N PRO A 139 -8.83 5.21 -1.00
CA PRO A 139 -9.45 4.84 0.26
C PRO A 139 -10.98 4.98 0.20
N VAL A 140 -11.69 4.16 0.97
CA VAL A 140 -13.17 4.09 0.93
C VAL A 140 -13.84 5.43 1.27
N ASN A 141 -13.22 6.25 2.12
CA ASN A 141 -13.72 7.60 2.43
C ASN A 141 -13.69 8.56 1.23
N GLU A 142 -12.77 8.38 0.27
CA GLU A 142 -12.67 9.18 -0.97
C GLU A 142 -13.50 8.59 -2.12
N LEU A 143 -14.02 7.35 -1.96
CA LEU A 143 -14.80 6.68 -3.01
C LEU A 143 -16.05 7.48 -3.39
N ARG A 144 -16.71 8.12 -2.41
CA ARG A 144 -17.90 8.95 -2.69
C ARG A 144 -17.55 10.10 -3.63
N GLU A 145 -16.48 10.82 -3.33
CA GLU A 145 -16.05 11.98 -4.13
C GLU A 145 -15.69 11.55 -5.55
N HIS A 146 -14.96 10.43 -5.69
CA HIS A 146 -14.68 9.84 -7.01
C HIS A 146 -15.96 9.45 -7.78
N LEU A 147 -16.88 8.72 -7.15
CA LEU A 147 -18.12 8.29 -7.81
C LEU A 147 -18.97 9.50 -8.26
N MET A 148 -19.00 10.57 -7.47
CA MET A 148 -19.71 11.81 -7.82
C MET A 148 -18.98 12.61 -8.92
N ALA A 149 -17.65 12.58 -8.97
CA ALA A 149 -16.89 13.29 -9.99
C ALA A 149 -16.95 12.58 -11.36
N ASP A 150 -16.79 11.26 -11.36
CA ASP A 150 -16.49 10.49 -12.57
C ASP A 150 -17.63 9.57 -13.03
N HIS A 151 -18.60 9.28 -12.15
CA HIS A 151 -19.66 8.28 -12.40
C HIS A 151 -21.08 8.75 -12.06
N VAL A 152 -21.30 10.05 -11.84
CA VAL A 152 -22.60 10.63 -11.45
C VAL A 152 -23.75 10.27 -12.40
N THR A 153 -23.47 10.14 -13.70
CA THR A 153 -24.46 9.78 -14.72
C THR A 153 -25.00 8.36 -14.55
N PHE A 154 -24.18 7.41 -14.07
CA PHE A 154 -24.61 6.05 -13.73
C PHE A 154 -25.39 5.99 -12.42
N LEU A 155 -25.09 6.89 -11.46
CA LEU A 155 -25.84 6.99 -10.20
C LEU A 155 -27.26 7.54 -10.42
N LEU A 156 -27.44 8.44 -11.39
CA LEU A 156 -28.74 9.06 -11.69
C LEU A 156 -29.64 8.22 -12.61
N SER A 157 -29.07 7.33 -13.44
CA SER A 157 -29.87 6.50 -14.37
C SER A 157 -30.70 5.41 -13.68
N ASN A 158 -30.41 5.10 -12.41
CA ASN A 158 -31.11 4.04 -11.67
C ASN A 158 -32.30 4.53 -10.84
N GLY A 159 -32.66 5.81 -10.88
CA GLY A 159 -33.99 6.32 -10.49
C GLY A 159 -34.41 6.17 -9.01
N GLU A 160 -33.64 5.50 -8.16
CA GLU A 160 -33.90 5.42 -6.72
C GLU A 160 -32.93 6.35 -5.99
N GLU A 161 -33.41 6.99 -4.92
CA GLU A 161 -32.57 7.79 -4.01
C GLU A 161 -31.25 7.07 -3.75
N VAL A 162 -30.12 7.77 -3.94
CA VAL A 162 -28.79 7.19 -3.87
C VAL A 162 -28.46 6.83 -2.41
N GLU A 163 -29.02 5.72 -1.93
CA GLU A 163 -28.40 4.97 -0.86
C GLU A 163 -27.12 4.36 -1.44
N ILE A 164 -25.99 5.02 -1.17
CA ILE A 164 -24.68 4.40 -1.33
C ILE A 164 -24.65 3.26 -0.32
N ILE A 165 -25.12 2.07 -0.73
CA ILE A 165 -24.99 0.85 0.05
C ILE A 165 -23.49 0.58 0.14
N PHE A 166 -22.88 1.06 1.23
CA PHE A 166 -21.58 0.59 1.66
C PHE A 166 -21.75 -0.90 1.95
N LEU A 167 -21.48 -1.74 0.95
CA LEU A 167 -21.46 -3.19 1.15
C LEU A 167 -20.42 -3.48 2.23
N SER A 168 -20.97 -3.76 3.41
CA SER A 168 -20.38 -4.18 4.68
C SER A 168 -19.23 -5.16 4.46
#